data_AF-A0A427AYY4-F1
#
_entry.id   AF-A0A427AYY4-F1
#
_cell.length_a   1.000
_cell.length_b   1.000
_cell.length_c   1.000
_cell.angle_alpha   90.00
_cell.angle_beta   90.00
_cell.angle_gamma   90.00
#
_symmetry.space_group_name_H-M   'P 1'
#
loop_
_entity.id
_entity.type
_entity.pdbx_description
1 polymer ?
#
loop_
_entity_poly.entity_id
_entity_poly.type
_entity_poly.pdbx_seq_one_letter_code
_entity_poly.pdbx_strand_id
1 'polypeptide(L)'
;MATPWRHHLRRIPPISPLPTSPRTARFAISRTLKSAASPQHVRHVPLCRRTGLGRPIAASDAATMSFRSPVSSGALPLLQYPPARRDESVVDEFHGVPVADPYRWLEDPDAEEVKEFVERQVTLTDSVLARCEEREKLRGQITALFDHPRYDTPYKRGGNYFYYHNTGLQAQSVLYVQVITKMPVE
;
A
#
# COMPACT_ATOMS: atom_id res chain seq x y z
N MET A 1 2.61 60.69 -34.09
CA MET A 1 1.39 60.20 -34.77
C MET A 1 0.88 59.00 -34.02
N ALA A 2 -0.31 59.12 -33.45
CA ALA A 2 -0.98 58.08 -32.69
C ALA A 2 -1.72 57.13 -33.64
N THR A 3 -1.68 55.82 -33.39
CA THR A 3 -2.90 54.99 -33.31
C THR A 3 -2.63 53.63 -32.66
N PRO A 4 -3.66 53.05 -32.00
CA PRO A 4 -3.52 52.07 -30.93
C PRO A 4 -3.98 50.66 -31.37
N TRP A 5 -3.56 49.61 -30.66
CA TRP A 5 -4.24 48.32 -30.73
C TRP A 5 -4.60 47.82 -29.33
N ARG A 6 -5.90 47.95 -29.02
CA ARG A 6 -6.57 47.40 -27.84
C ARG A 6 -6.72 45.88 -27.96
N HIS A 7 -6.41 45.22 -26.85
CA HIS A 7 -7.10 44.07 -26.23
C HIS A 7 -7.67 42.95 -27.11
N HIS A 8 -6.93 41.84 -27.17
CA HIS A 8 -7.53 40.51 -27.13
C HIS A 8 -6.78 39.60 -26.16
N LEU A 9 -7.06 39.75 -24.87
CA LEU A 9 -6.73 38.76 -23.85
C LEU A 9 -7.53 37.47 -24.14
N ARG A 10 -6.89 36.45 -24.72
CA ARG A 10 -7.42 35.08 -24.65
C ARG A 10 -6.98 34.48 -23.32
N ARG A 11 -7.92 34.42 -22.37
CA ARG A 11 -7.79 33.66 -21.13
C ARG A 11 -7.42 32.22 -21.46
N ILE A 12 -6.45 31.68 -20.75
CA ILE A 12 -6.14 30.24 -20.73
C ILE A 12 -7.41 29.52 -20.21
N PRO A 13 -7.96 28.53 -20.94
CA PRO A 13 -9.12 27.78 -20.43
C PRO A 13 -8.68 26.88 -19.26
N PRO A 14 -9.55 26.68 -18.24
CA PRO A 14 -9.27 25.72 -17.17
C PRO A 14 -9.21 24.29 -17.72
N ILE A 15 -8.32 23.48 -17.14
CA ILE A 15 -8.14 22.05 -17.41
C ILE A 15 -9.50 21.35 -17.33
N SER A 16 -9.99 20.82 -18.44
CA SER A 16 -11.23 20.04 -18.48
C SER A 16 -10.97 18.66 -17.86
N PRO A 17 -11.77 18.18 -16.90
CA PRO A 17 -11.68 16.80 -16.46
C PRO A 17 -12.09 15.87 -17.60
N LEU A 18 -11.30 14.81 -17.84
CA LEU A 18 -11.59 13.76 -18.81
C LEU A 18 -12.92 13.05 -18.45
N PRO A 19 -13.70 12.58 -19.45
CA PRO A 19 -14.96 11.90 -19.21
C PRO A 19 -14.72 10.56 -18.51
N THR A 20 -15.31 10.40 -17.33
CA THR A 20 -15.47 9.10 -16.68
C THR A 20 -16.52 8.30 -17.45
N SER A 21 -16.14 7.13 -17.99
CA SER A 21 -17.09 6.21 -18.59
C SER A 21 -18.03 5.64 -17.53
N PRO A 22 -19.36 5.70 -17.68
CA PRO A 22 -20.27 5.06 -16.74
C PRO A 22 -20.38 3.57 -17.07
N ARG A 23 -19.70 2.72 -16.30
CA ARG A 23 -20.04 1.28 -16.25
C ARG A 23 -21.25 1.12 -15.33
N THR A 24 -22.42 1.08 -15.96
CA THR A 24 -23.70 0.68 -15.38
C THR A 24 -23.58 -0.67 -14.67
N ALA A 25 -23.73 -0.69 -13.35
CA ALA A 25 -24.12 -1.87 -12.61
C ALA A 25 -25.29 -1.48 -11.69
N ARG A 26 -26.50 -1.74 -12.19
CA ARG A 26 -27.73 -1.73 -11.40
C ARG A 26 -27.77 -3.03 -10.59
N PHE A 27 -27.78 -2.93 -9.26
CA PHE A 27 -28.47 -3.91 -8.44
C PHE A 27 -29.10 -3.19 -7.24
N ALA A 28 -30.42 -3.09 -7.30
CA ALA A 28 -31.26 -2.59 -6.22
C ALA A 28 -31.47 -3.73 -5.23
N ILE A 29 -31.16 -3.49 -3.95
CA ILE A 29 -31.79 -4.22 -2.85
C ILE A 29 -32.24 -3.18 -1.83
N SER A 30 -33.53 -2.87 -1.90
CA SER A 30 -34.30 -2.21 -0.86
C SER A 30 -34.42 -3.12 0.36
N ARG A 31 -33.95 -2.67 1.52
CA ARG A 31 -34.53 -3.08 2.80
C ARG A 31 -34.81 -1.85 3.66
N THR A 32 -36.10 -1.57 3.76
CA THR A 32 -36.74 -0.89 4.89
C THR A 32 -36.41 -1.62 6.19
N LEU A 33 -36.30 -0.89 7.29
CA LEU A 33 -37.18 -1.06 8.47
C LEU A 33 -36.79 -0.10 9.62
N LYS A 34 -37.85 0.49 10.19
CA LYS A 34 -38.09 0.89 11.60
C LYS A 34 -37.07 1.81 12.27
N SER A 35 -37.41 3.07 12.52
CA SER A 35 -38.33 3.55 13.59
C SER A 35 -37.92 3.09 14.99
N ALA A 36 -37.33 4.00 15.75
CA ALA A 36 -37.66 4.25 17.15
C ALA A 36 -37.06 5.58 17.61
N ALA A 37 -37.88 6.37 18.28
CA ALA A 37 -37.62 7.73 18.73
C ALA A 37 -37.11 7.79 20.18
N SER A 38 -36.49 8.94 20.49
CA SER A 38 -36.47 9.63 21.79
C SER A 38 -35.45 9.17 22.86
N PRO A 39 -35.16 9.98 23.90
CA PRO A 39 -35.09 11.45 23.99
C PRO A 39 -33.72 11.95 24.50
N GLN A 40 -33.49 13.24 24.28
CA GLN A 40 -32.35 14.00 24.82
C GLN A 40 -32.44 14.10 26.35
N HIS A 41 -31.37 13.73 27.04
CA HIS A 41 -31.22 13.99 28.47
C HIS A 41 -29.98 14.86 28.69
N VAL A 42 -30.23 16.16 28.79
CA VAL A 42 -29.27 17.18 29.20
C VAL A 42 -28.93 16.91 30.67
N ARG A 43 -27.69 16.49 30.95
CA ARG A 43 -27.16 16.47 32.32
C ARG A 43 -26.23 17.65 32.51
N HIS A 44 -26.63 18.49 33.45
CA HIS A 44 -25.90 19.65 33.96
C HIS A 44 -24.49 19.27 34.44
N VAL A 45 -23.52 20.06 34.01
CA VAL A 45 -22.15 20.08 34.52
C VAL A 45 -22.15 20.84 35.86
N PRO A 46 -21.69 20.28 36.99
CA PRO A 46 -21.48 21.06 38.19
C PRO A 46 -20.11 21.76 38.10
N LEU A 47 -20.16 23.09 38.07
CA LEU A 47 -19.03 24.00 38.26
C LEU A 47 -18.56 23.90 39.72
N CYS A 48 -17.54 23.10 40.00
CA CYS A 48 -16.93 23.04 41.33
C CYS A 48 -15.94 24.21 41.51
N ARG A 49 -16.20 25.03 42.53
CA ARG A 49 -15.45 26.24 42.88
C ARG A 49 -14.01 25.94 43.26
N ARG A 50 -13.14 26.80 42.73
CA ARG A 50 -11.70 26.88 42.97
C ARG A 50 -11.42 27.65 44.26
N THR A 51 -10.94 26.94 45.28
CA THR A 51 -10.15 27.47 46.40
C THR A 51 -9.04 26.43 46.61
N GLY A 52 -7.81 26.67 46.17
CA GLY A 52 -6.88 27.59 46.81
C GLY A 52 -6.18 26.84 47.94
N LEU A 53 -4.96 26.36 47.69
CA LEU A 53 -3.83 26.20 48.63
C LEU A 53 -2.72 25.39 47.93
N GLY A 54 -1.56 26.02 47.80
CA GLY A 54 -0.39 25.45 47.12
C GLY A 54 0.17 24.23 47.86
N ARG A 55 0.67 23.28 47.07
CA ARG A 55 1.55 22.19 47.53
C ARG A 55 2.68 22.00 46.50
N PRO A 56 3.86 21.58 46.98
CA PRO A 56 5.13 21.75 46.28
C PRO A 56 5.28 20.81 45.08
N ILE A 57 6.13 21.23 44.15
CA ILE A 57 6.56 20.49 42.97
C ILE A 57 7.40 19.29 43.46
N ALA A 58 6.77 18.11 43.53
CA ALA A 58 7.48 16.85 43.70
C ALA A 58 7.71 16.25 42.30
N ALA A 59 8.98 16.01 41.97
CA ALA A 59 9.40 15.26 40.79
C ALA A 59 8.98 13.79 40.94
N SER A 60 8.29 13.26 39.94
CA SER A 60 7.90 11.86 39.74
C SER A 60 7.21 11.83 38.37
N ASP A 61 7.41 10.94 37.41
CA ASP A 61 8.36 9.87 37.18
C ASP A 61 8.33 9.71 35.65
N ALA A 62 9.45 9.45 35.00
CA ALA A 62 9.45 9.11 33.58
C ALA A 62 8.76 7.75 33.42
N ALA A 63 7.45 7.78 33.19
CA ALA A 63 6.67 6.61 32.82
C ALA A 63 7.16 6.14 31.44
N THR A 64 8.17 5.28 31.47
CA THR A 64 8.54 4.45 30.32
C THR A 64 7.33 3.60 29.99
N MET A 65 6.57 4.02 28.98
CA MET A 65 5.48 3.24 28.39
C MET A 65 6.09 2.00 27.75
N SER A 66 6.26 0.95 28.55
CA SER A 66 6.61 -0.39 28.07
C SER A 66 5.44 -0.88 27.24
N PHE A 67 5.60 -0.83 25.91
CA PHE A 67 4.66 -1.40 24.95
C PHE A 67 4.65 -2.93 25.13
N ARG A 68 3.79 -3.43 26.02
CA ARG A 68 3.52 -4.85 26.16
C ARG A 68 2.60 -5.26 25.02
N SER A 69 3.19 -5.67 23.89
CA SER A 69 2.44 -6.41 22.88
C SER A 69 1.98 -7.73 23.49
N PRO A 70 0.68 -8.07 23.45
CA PRO A 70 0.24 -9.41 23.78
C PRO A 70 0.73 -10.33 22.66
N VAL A 71 1.86 -10.99 22.86
CA VAL A 71 2.23 -12.14 22.03
C VAL A 71 1.24 -13.23 22.38
N SER A 72 0.24 -13.41 21.53
CA SER A 72 -0.64 -14.56 21.56
C SER A 72 0.23 -15.79 21.30
N SER A 73 0.63 -16.49 22.36
CA SER A 73 1.20 -17.84 22.29
C SER A 73 0.11 -18.83 21.91
N GLY A 74 -0.46 -18.68 20.71
CA GLY A 74 -1.21 -19.75 20.07
C GLY A 74 -0.20 -20.77 19.57
N ALA A 75 -0.25 -22.00 20.11
CA ALA A 75 0.48 -23.11 19.53
C ALA A 75 0.09 -23.20 18.04
N LEU A 76 1.06 -23.01 17.14
CA LEU A 76 0.80 -23.12 15.72
C LEU A 76 0.29 -24.54 15.44
N PRO A 77 -0.82 -24.70 14.70
CA PRO A 77 -1.27 -26.02 14.31
C PRO A 77 -0.16 -26.73 13.55
N LEU A 78 0.00 -28.04 13.79
CA LEU A 78 1.03 -28.85 13.15
C LEU A 78 0.95 -28.68 11.63
N LEU A 79 1.97 -28.07 11.03
CA LEU A 79 2.02 -27.81 9.60
C LEU A 79 2.42 -29.09 8.87
N GLN A 80 1.55 -29.54 7.96
CA GLN A 80 1.84 -30.67 7.09
C GLN A 80 2.52 -30.17 5.82
N TYR A 81 3.82 -30.43 5.69
CA TYR A 81 4.56 -30.10 4.48
C TYR A 81 4.23 -31.08 3.34
N PRO A 82 4.17 -30.60 2.08
CA PRO A 82 4.02 -31.48 0.94
C PRO A 82 5.29 -32.33 0.76
N PRO A 83 5.16 -33.60 0.32
CA PRO A 83 6.30 -34.44 0.06
C PRO A 83 7.11 -33.89 -1.14
N ALA A 84 8.43 -33.86 -0.99
CA ALA A 84 9.39 -33.51 -2.04
C ALA A 84 10.22 -34.74 -2.40
N ARG A 85 10.31 -35.08 -3.69
CA ARG A 85 11.18 -36.15 -4.16
C ARG A 85 12.64 -35.78 -3.88
N ARG A 86 13.42 -36.77 -3.46
CA ARG A 86 14.87 -36.66 -3.28
C ARG A 86 15.53 -37.59 -4.27
N ASP A 87 16.46 -37.08 -5.07
CA ASP A 87 17.24 -37.84 -6.03
C ASP A 87 18.65 -38.07 -5.51
N GLU A 88 18.90 -39.21 -4.87
CA GLU A 88 20.22 -39.49 -4.27
C GLU A 88 21.29 -39.84 -5.31
N SER A 89 20.95 -39.91 -6.60
CA SER A 89 21.90 -40.22 -7.67
C SER A 89 22.77 -39.03 -8.08
N VAL A 90 22.34 -37.80 -7.76
CA VAL A 90 23.03 -36.57 -8.16
C VAL A 90 24.07 -36.22 -7.09
N VAL A 91 25.34 -36.46 -7.43
CA VAL A 91 26.50 -36.11 -6.60
C VAL A 91 27.57 -35.46 -7.48
N ASP A 92 27.95 -34.24 -7.14
CA ASP A 92 29.02 -33.49 -7.80
C ASP A 92 30.32 -33.57 -6.98
N GLU A 93 31.48 -33.52 -7.64
CA GLU A 93 32.78 -33.53 -6.96
C GLU A 93 33.44 -32.16 -7.07
N PHE A 94 33.60 -31.48 -5.93
CA PHE A 94 34.27 -30.19 -5.84
C PHE A 94 35.59 -30.33 -5.09
N HIS A 95 36.71 -30.12 -5.80
CA HIS A 95 38.05 -30.20 -5.22
C HIS A 95 38.36 -31.52 -4.47
N GLY A 96 37.85 -32.65 -4.99
CA GLY A 96 38.02 -33.96 -4.35
C GLY A 96 36.98 -34.27 -3.27
N VAL A 97 36.01 -33.40 -3.03
CA VAL A 97 34.94 -33.59 -2.04
C VAL A 97 33.61 -33.86 -2.74
N PRO A 98 32.97 -35.02 -2.51
CA PRO A 98 31.65 -35.31 -3.06
C PRO A 98 30.55 -34.52 -2.31
N VAL A 99 29.66 -33.87 -3.06
CA VAL A 99 28.54 -33.08 -2.57
C VAL A 99 27.27 -33.58 -3.25
N ALA A 100 26.35 -34.17 -2.48
CA ALA A 100 25.05 -34.61 -2.99
C ALA A 100 24.10 -33.43 -3.14
N ASP A 101 23.37 -33.38 -4.26
CA ASP A 101 22.32 -32.40 -4.51
C ASP A 101 20.99 -33.09 -4.84
N PRO A 102 20.24 -33.54 -3.82
CA PRO A 102 19.03 -34.34 -4.00
C PRO A 102 17.87 -33.62 -4.67
N TYR A 103 17.97 -32.29 -4.84
CA TYR A 103 16.90 -31.45 -5.35
C TYR A 103 17.28 -30.74 -6.65
N ARG A 104 18.31 -31.23 -7.35
CA ARG A 104 18.72 -30.74 -8.68
C ARG A 104 17.56 -30.63 -9.68
N TRP A 105 16.54 -31.50 -9.56
CA TRP A 105 15.35 -31.45 -10.40
C TRP A 105 14.52 -30.16 -10.25
N LEU A 106 14.68 -29.40 -9.16
CA LEU A 106 14.04 -28.08 -8.98
C LEU A 106 14.68 -26.97 -9.84
N GLU A 107 15.83 -27.23 -10.47
CA GLU A 107 16.51 -26.25 -11.32
C GLU A 107 15.85 -26.07 -12.70
N ASP A 108 15.01 -27.02 -13.13
CA ASP A 108 14.25 -26.93 -14.38
C ASP A 108 12.84 -26.35 -14.12
N PRO A 109 12.60 -25.05 -14.39
CA PRO A 109 11.31 -24.42 -14.13
C PRO A 109 10.20 -24.89 -15.07
N ASP A 110 10.54 -25.50 -16.22
CA ASP A 110 9.56 -25.90 -17.22
C ASP A 110 9.04 -27.33 -16.97
N ALA A 111 9.74 -28.13 -16.16
CA ALA A 111 9.33 -29.46 -15.77
C ALA A 111 8.00 -29.47 -14.99
N GLU A 112 7.12 -30.42 -15.34
CA GLU A 112 5.80 -30.54 -14.72
C GLU A 112 5.88 -30.86 -13.21
N GLU A 113 6.86 -31.69 -12.80
CA GLU A 113 7.11 -32.01 -11.38
C GLU A 113 7.39 -30.75 -10.55
N VAL A 114 8.11 -29.78 -11.10
CA VAL A 114 8.45 -28.52 -10.43
C VAL A 114 7.22 -27.61 -10.33
N LYS A 115 6.43 -27.51 -11.39
CA LYS A 115 5.16 -26.75 -11.37
C LYS A 115 4.21 -27.29 -10.31
N GLU A 116 3.99 -28.61 -10.27
CA GLU A 116 3.17 -29.24 -9.25
C GLU A 116 3.72 -29.02 -7.83
N PHE A 117 5.04 -29.09 -7.65
CA PHE A 117 5.67 -28.83 -6.37
C PHE A 117 5.45 -27.39 -5.90
N VAL A 118 5.61 -26.41 -6.80
CA VAL A 118 5.36 -24.99 -6.52
C VAL A 118 3.91 -24.76 -6.13
N GLU A 119 2.94 -25.32 -6.86
CA GLU A 119 1.52 -25.19 -6.53
C GLU A 119 1.18 -25.73 -5.13
N ARG A 120 1.76 -26.88 -4.74
CA ARG A 120 1.60 -27.44 -3.40
C ARG A 120 2.17 -26.51 -2.32
N GLN A 121 3.31 -25.88 -2.59
CA GLN A 121 3.93 -24.92 -1.66
C GLN A 121 3.14 -23.61 -1.55
N VAL A 122 2.62 -23.09 -2.66
CA VAL A 122 1.73 -21.92 -2.69
C VAL A 122 0.47 -22.21 -1.87
N THR A 123 -0.15 -23.36 -2.08
CA THR A 123 -1.36 -23.77 -1.33
C THR A 123 -1.09 -23.86 0.18
N LEU A 124 0.04 -24.46 0.58
CA LEU A 124 0.44 -24.49 1.99
C LEU A 124 0.64 -23.08 2.54
N THR A 125 1.37 -22.23 1.82
CA THR A 125 1.67 -20.86 2.23
C THR A 125 0.40 -20.03 2.38
N ASP A 126 -0.51 -20.11 1.42
CA ASP A 126 -1.81 -19.43 1.47
C ASP A 126 -2.64 -19.92 2.66
N SER A 127 -2.62 -21.21 2.98
CA SER A 127 -3.31 -21.75 4.16
C SER A 127 -2.76 -21.19 5.49
N VAL A 128 -1.46 -20.87 5.54
CA VAL A 128 -0.82 -20.26 6.71
C VAL A 128 -1.14 -18.78 6.77
N LEU A 129 -0.97 -18.06 5.67
CA LEU A 129 -1.20 -16.61 5.60
C LEU A 129 -2.68 -16.22 5.72
N ALA A 130 -3.61 -17.10 5.33
CA ALA A 130 -5.05 -16.89 5.52
C ALA A 130 -5.45 -16.84 7.01
N ARG A 131 -4.65 -17.44 7.90
CA ARG A 131 -4.88 -17.36 9.36
C ARG A 131 -4.43 -16.03 9.97
N CYS A 132 -3.62 -15.24 9.26
CA CYS A 132 -3.14 -13.95 9.74
C CYS A 132 -4.20 -12.86 9.58
N GLU A 133 -4.90 -12.54 10.67
CA GLU A 133 -5.99 -11.55 10.68
C GLU A 133 -5.52 -10.12 10.35
N GLU A 134 -4.25 -9.79 10.62
CA GLU A 134 -3.70 -8.46 10.36
C GLU A 134 -3.33 -8.20 8.90
N ARG A 135 -3.23 -9.26 8.06
CA ARG A 135 -2.75 -9.16 6.67
C ARG A 135 -3.55 -8.14 5.85
N GLU A 136 -4.88 -8.21 5.95
CA GLU A 136 -5.77 -7.31 5.20
C GLU A 136 -5.76 -5.89 5.74
N LYS A 137 -5.60 -5.71 7.05
CA LYS A 137 -5.48 -4.38 7.68
C LYS A 137 -4.20 -3.68 7.22
N LEU A 138 -3.08 -4.40 7.23
CA LEU A 138 -1.80 -3.90 6.74
C LEU A 138 -1.85 -3.59 5.24
N ARG A 139 -2.45 -4.47 4.43
CA ARG A 139 -2.65 -4.23 2.99
C ARG A 139 -3.41 -2.94 2.73
N GLY A 140 -4.48 -2.69 3.47
CA GLY A 140 -5.26 -1.46 3.38
C GLY A 140 -4.46 -0.21 3.76
N GLN A 141 -3.72 -0.26 4.88
CA GLN A 141 -2.89 0.85 5.33
C GLN A 141 -1.76 1.19 4.35
N ILE A 142 -1.06 0.17 3.85
CA ILE A 142 0.00 0.36 2.85
C ILE A 142 -0.58 0.92 1.56
N THR A 143 -1.71 0.39 1.09
CA THR A 143 -2.36 0.90 -0.13
C THR A 143 -2.73 2.37 0.01
N ALA A 144 -3.34 2.77 1.13
CA ALA A 144 -3.69 4.16 1.38
C ALA A 144 -2.46 5.09 1.46
N LEU A 145 -1.34 4.61 2.01
CA LEU A 145 -0.09 5.37 2.06
C LEU A 145 0.53 5.57 0.66
N PHE A 146 0.43 4.56 -0.21
CA PHE A 146 1.00 4.58 -1.55
C PHE A 146 0.10 5.26 -2.60
N ASP A 147 -1.19 5.47 -2.31
CA ASP A 147 -2.14 6.13 -3.21
C ASP A 147 -1.99 7.65 -3.22
N HIS A 148 -0.86 8.12 -3.75
CA HIS A 148 -0.60 9.54 -3.99
C HIS A 148 0.23 9.74 -5.26
N PRO A 149 0.06 10.87 -5.97
CA PRO A 149 0.83 11.15 -7.18
C PRO A 149 2.31 11.34 -6.86
N ARG A 150 3.16 10.63 -7.61
CA ARG A 150 4.62 10.68 -7.48
C ARG A 150 5.24 11.18 -8.77
N TYR A 151 6.25 12.03 -8.65
CA TYR A 151 7.03 12.57 -9.75
C TYR A 151 8.51 12.32 -9.45
N ASP A 152 9.20 11.71 -10.40
CA ASP A 152 10.66 11.57 -10.30
C ASP A 152 11.34 12.86 -10.74
N THR A 153 12.63 12.95 -10.43
CA THR A 153 13.44 14.11 -10.78
C THR A 153 13.51 14.27 -12.31
N PRO A 154 13.03 15.39 -12.88
CA PRO A 154 13.06 15.60 -14.31
C PRO A 154 14.50 15.77 -14.80
N TYR A 155 14.80 15.24 -15.98
CA TYR A 155 16.09 15.44 -16.64
C TYR A 155 15.92 16.00 -18.05
N LYS A 156 16.85 16.88 -18.43
CA LYS A 156 16.81 17.59 -19.71
C LYS A 156 17.65 16.86 -20.75
N ARG A 157 17.08 16.61 -21.93
CA ARG A 157 17.78 16.15 -23.13
C ARG A 157 17.22 16.85 -24.36
N GLY A 158 18.10 17.47 -25.14
CA GLY A 158 17.69 18.32 -26.27
C GLY A 158 16.77 19.47 -25.84
N GLY A 159 15.67 19.64 -26.55
CA GLY A 159 14.63 20.66 -26.28
C GLY A 159 13.53 20.22 -25.31
N ASN A 160 13.68 19.08 -24.62
CA ASN A 160 12.63 18.46 -23.81
C ASN A 160 13.10 18.14 -22.38
N TYR A 161 12.16 18.14 -21.45
CA TYR A 161 12.27 17.51 -20.13
C TYR A 161 11.59 16.15 -20.16
N PHE A 162 12.24 15.17 -19.55
CA PHE A 162 11.75 13.82 -19.36
C PHE A 162 11.58 13.57 -17.86
N TYR A 163 10.47 12.99 -17.47
CA TYR A 163 10.24 12.60 -16.08
C TYR A 163 9.30 11.41 -16.01
N TYR A 164 9.45 10.58 -14.97
CA TYR A 164 8.49 9.54 -14.66
C TYR A 164 7.40 10.10 -13.74
N HIS A 165 6.17 9.68 -13.99
CA HIS A 165 5.04 9.99 -13.14
C HIS A 165 4.18 8.76 -12.91
N ASN A 166 3.73 8.59 -11.67
CA ASN A 166 2.77 7.59 -11.28
C ASN A 166 1.63 8.29 -10.54
N THR A 167 0.38 8.03 -10.92
CA THR A 167 -0.78 8.64 -10.27
C THR A 167 -1.01 8.13 -8.84
N GLY A 168 -0.37 7.02 -8.46
CA GLY A 168 -0.38 6.42 -7.13
C GLY A 168 -0.21 4.90 -7.22
N LEU A 169 -1.32 4.24 -7.57
CA LEU A 169 -1.46 2.79 -7.62
C LEU A 169 -1.23 2.17 -9.01
N GLN A 170 -0.62 2.90 -9.96
CA GLN A 170 -0.23 2.28 -11.24
C GLN A 170 0.85 1.24 -10.99
N ALA A 171 0.79 0.10 -11.69
CA ALA A 171 1.75 -0.99 -11.52
C ALA A 171 3.19 -0.55 -11.79
N GLN A 172 3.39 0.37 -12.73
CA GLN A 172 4.69 0.95 -13.08
C GLN A 172 4.54 2.44 -13.39
N SER A 173 5.60 3.22 -13.16
CA SER A 173 5.63 4.64 -13.51
C SER A 173 5.70 4.84 -15.03
N VAL A 174 5.01 5.86 -15.53
CA VAL A 174 4.96 6.17 -16.96
C VAL A 174 5.93 7.31 -17.27
N LEU A 175 6.65 7.20 -18.38
CA LEU A 175 7.55 8.25 -18.87
C LEU A 175 6.75 9.34 -19.59
N TYR A 176 6.91 10.59 -19.14
CA TYR A 176 6.33 11.78 -19.75
C TYR A 176 7.41 12.66 -20.36
N VAL A 177 7.01 13.42 -21.38
CA VAL A 177 7.85 14.37 -22.09
C VAL A 177 7.18 15.73 -22.10
N GLN A 178 7.90 16.75 -21.66
CA GLN A 178 7.46 18.15 -21.71
C GLN A 178 8.42 18.96 -22.57
N VAL A 179 7.89 19.62 -23.60
CA VAL A 179 8.67 20.48 -24.49
C VAL A 179 8.99 21.79 -23.76
N ILE A 180 10.25 22.22 -23.83
CA ILE A 180 10.70 23.51 -23.28
C ILE A 180 10.12 24.62 -24.14
N THR A 181 8.92 25.06 -23.80
CA THR A 181 8.35 26.27 -24.38
C THR A 181 9.06 27.46 -23.74
N LYS A 182 9.81 28.22 -24.54
CA LYS A 182 10.33 29.53 -24.10
C LYS A 182 9.10 30.41 -23.86
N MET A 183 8.78 30.71 -22.60
CA MET A 183 7.80 31.76 -22.32
C MET A 183 8.34 33.07 -22.92
N PRO A 184 7.54 33.81 -23.70
CA PRO A 184 7.96 35.14 -24.13
C PRO A 184 8.12 36.00 -22.89
N VAL A 185 9.32 36.52 -22.70
CA VAL A 185 9.61 37.58 -21.73
C VAL A 185 9.10 38.87 -22.38
N GLU A 186 8.00 39.42 -21.88
CA GLU A 186 7.58 40.80 -22.20
C GLU A 186 8.44 41.82 -21.46
#